data_AF-A0A495ISV6-F1
#
_entry.id   AF-A0A495ISV6-F1
#
_cell.length_a   1.000
_cell.length_b   1.000
_cell.length_c   1.000
_cell.angle_alpha   90.00
_cell.angle_beta   90.00
_cell.angle_gamma   90.00
#
_symmetry.space_group_name_H-M   'P 1'
#
loop_
_entity.id
_entity.type
_entity.pdbx_description
1 polymer ?
#
loop_
_entity_poly.entity_id
_entity_poly.type
_entity_poly.pdbx_seq_one_letter_code
_entity_poly.pdbx_strand_id
1 'polypeptide(L)'
;MEPEPYIVGCQVGLGPIETYWSDGTVTGYSDYCQAQHDNSLSREREANTPVCDGTVCRYPNGAQVPDPNAVIADRCTNQIDYAGDPRSNAEINSIGAQTGQCPAPIS
;
A
#
# COMPACT_ATOMS: atom_id res chain seq x y z
N MET A 1 -32.54 -23.44 31.87
CA MET A 1 -31.57 -23.47 30.75
C MET A 1 -31.07 -22.06 30.63
N GLU A 2 -29.83 -21.81 31.01
CA GLU A 2 -29.17 -20.53 30.77
C GLU A 2 -29.02 -20.37 29.24
N PRO A 3 -29.17 -19.16 28.66
CA PRO A 3 -28.95 -18.96 27.24
C PRO A 3 -27.49 -19.24 26.86
N GLU A 4 -27.25 -19.74 25.65
CA GLU A 4 -25.88 -19.90 25.14
C GLU A 4 -25.22 -18.51 25.00
N PRO A 5 -23.93 -18.38 25.37
CA PRO A 5 -23.22 -17.11 25.25
C PRO A 5 -23.09 -16.70 23.78
N TYR A 6 -23.22 -15.41 23.52
CA TYR A 6 -23.08 -14.84 22.17
C TYR A 6 -21.95 -13.81 22.14
N ILE A 7 -21.44 -13.53 20.94
CA ILE A 7 -20.34 -12.59 20.73
C ILE A 7 -20.84 -11.16 20.99
N VAL A 8 -20.16 -10.45 21.89
CA VAL A 8 -20.40 -9.02 22.18
C VAL A 8 -19.29 -8.12 21.63
N GLY A 9 -18.16 -8.69 21.23
CA GLY A 9 -17.07 -7.94 20.64
C GLY A 9 -15.99 -8.80 20.02
N CYS A 10 -15.13 -8.17 19.23
CA CYS A 10 -13.94 -8.75 18.64
C CYS A 10 -12.73 -7.89 18.98
N GLN A 11 -11.54 -8.48 18.88
CA GLN A 11 -10.28 -7.73 18.94
C GLN A 11 -10.28 -6.58 17.92
N VAL A 12 -9.75 -5.44 18.32
CA VAL A 12 -9.57 -4.27 17.46
C VAL A 12 -8.12 -4.22 16.97
N GLY A 13 -7.92 -3.90 15.69
CA GLY A 13 -6.61 -3.80 15.06
C GLY A 13 -6.08 -5.14 14.56
N LEU A 14 -4.76 -5.21 14.40
CA LEU A 14 -4.06 -6.34 13.75
C LEU A 14 -3.34 -7.27 14.75
N GLY A 15 -3.87 -7.34 15.98
CA GLY A 15 -3.38 -8.26 17.01
C GLY A 15 -3.94 -9.68 16.85
N PRO A 16 -3.53 -10.63 17.71
CA PRO A 16 -4.15 -11.95 17.78
C PRO A 16 -5.66 -11.84 17.97
N ILE A 17 -6.42 -12.70 17.31
CA ILE A 17 -7.89 -12.66 17.38
C ILE A 17 -8.34 -13.07 18.77
N GLU A 18 -9.07 -12.15 19.39
CA GLU A 18 -9.82 -12.37 20.63
C GLU A 18 -11.31 -12.18 20.33
N THR A 19 -12.14 -13.06 20.89
CA THR A 19 -13.60 -12.99 20.85
C THR A 19 -14.11 -12.75 22.26
N TYR A 20 -14.86 -11.67 22.46
CA TYR A 20 -15.46 -11.30 23.75
C TYR A 20 -16.91 -11.78 23.78
N TRP A 21 -17.29 -12.49 24.83
CA TRP A 21 -18.60 -13.14 24.96
C TRP A 21 -19.49 -12.48 26.01
N SER A 22 -20.81 -12.66 25.86
CA SER A 22 -21.82 -12.07 26.74
C SER A 22 -21.75 -12.57 28.19
N ASP A 23 -21.11 -13.70 28.44
CA ASP A 23 -20.86 -14.26 29.77
C ASP A 23 -19.55 -13.73 30.40
N GLY A 24 -18.85 -12.82 29.72
CA GLY A 24 -17.60 -12.22 30.17
C GLY A 24 -16.35 -13.05 29.84
N THR A 25 -16.50 -14.22 29.21
CA THR A 25 -15.34 -15.00 28.77
C THR A 25 -14.67 -14.34 27.55
N VAL A 26 -13.37 -14.58 27.40
CA VAL A 26 -12.58 -14.18 26.25
C VAL A 26 -11.92 -15.42 25.67
N THR A 27 -12.16 -15.69 24.39
CA THR A 27 -11.56 -16.81 23.68
C THR A 27 -10.74 -16.30 22.50
N GLY A 28 -10.04 -17.21 21.80
CA GLY A 28 -9.35 -16.89 20.56
C GLY A 28 -10.29 -16.80 19.36
N TYR A 29 -9.93 -17.51 18.30
CA TYR A 29 -10.63 -17.54 17.01
C TYR A 29 -12.14 -17.75 17.10
N SER A 30 -12.87 -16.95 16.32
CA SER A 30 -14.23 -17.23 15.84
C SER A 30 -14.32 -16.78 14.39
N ASP A 31 -15.17 -17.43 13.58
CA ASP A 31 -15.33 -17.07 12.15
C ASP A 31 -15.74 -15.59 11.99
N TYR A 32 -16.62 -15.11 12.86
CA TYR A 32 -17.07 -13.73 12.85
C TYR A 32 -15.94 -12.74 13.16
N CYS A 33 -15.16 -12.97 14.22
CA CYS A 33 -14.08 -12.05 14.57
C CYS A 33 -12.89 -12.13 13.62
N GLN A 34 -12.65 -13.30 13.00
CA GLN A 34 -11.70 -13.41 11.89
C GLN A 34 -12.12 -12.54 10.71
N ALA A 35 -13.39 -12.57 10.30
CA ALA A 35 -13.87 -11.75 9.19
C ALA A 35 -13.72 -10.25 9.47
N GLN A 36 -13.94 -9.80 10.71
CA GLN A 36 -13.73 -8.40 11.10
C GLN A 36 -12.26 -8.01 11.08
N HIS A 37 -11.38 -8.90 11.55
CA HIS A 37 -9.94 -8.72 11.46
C HIS A 37 -9.48 -8.60 10.00
N ASP A 38 -9.96 -9.49 9.12
CA ASP A 38 -9.62 -9.47 7.69
C ASP A 38 -10.15 -8.22 6.99
N ASN A 39 -11.34 -7.74 7.38
CA ASN A 39 -11.86 -6.46 6.90
C ASN A 39 -10.97 -5.29 7.30
N SER A 40 -10.49 -5.28 8.55
CA SER A 40 -9.58 -4.25 9.06
C SER A 40 -8.25 -4.28 8.31
N LEU A 41 -7.68 -5.48 8.11
CA LEU A 41 -6.46 -5.65 7.33
C LEU A 41 -6.62 -5.18 5.88
N SER A 42 -7.75 -5.48 5.22
CA SER A 42 -8.00 -5.01 3.85
C SER A 42 -7.98 -3.48 3.79
N ARG A 43 -8.68 -2.81 4.71
CA ARG A 43 -8.73 -1.34 4.78
C ARG A 43 -7.35 -0.74 5.02
N GLU A 44 -6.58 -1.32 5.93
CA GLU A 44 -5.22 -0.85 6.20
C GLU A 44 -4.30 -1.04 4.98
N ARG A 45 -4.42 -2.17 4.27
CA ARG A 45 -3.66 -2.40 3.04
C ARG A 45 -4.05 -1.40 1.95
N GLU A 46 -5.34 -1.15 1.75
CA GLU A 46 -5.84 -0.18 0.77
C GLU A 46 -5.35 1.23 1.10
N ALA A 47 -5.35 1.63 2.37
CA ALA A 47 -4.87 2.94 2.81
C ALA A 47 -3.35 3.10 2.70
N ASN A 48 -2.59 2.02 2.88
CA ASN A 48 -1.12 2.04 2.92
C ASN A 48 -0.43 1.54 1.64
N THR A 49 -1.18 1.22 0.58
CA THR A 49 -0.61 0.83 -0.72
C THR A 49 -0.55 2.06 -1.64
N PRO A 50 0.64 2.61 -1.92
CA PRO A 50 0.78 3.71 -2.85
C PRO A 50 0.78 3.23 -4.31
N VAL A 51 0.47 4.14 -5.24
CA VAL A 51 0.71 3.96 -6.68
C VAL A 51 2.00 4.69 -7.05
N CYS A 52 2.93 4.00 -7.69
CA CYS A 52 4.23 4.56 -8.06
C CYS A 52 4.33 4.79 -9.57
N ASP A 53 4.86 5.96 -9.96
CA ASP A 53 5.07 6.37 -11.35
C ASP A 53 6.53 6.23 -11.80
N GLY A 54 7.35 5.43 -11.09
CA GLY A 54 8.78 5.24 -11.37
C GLY A 54 9.69 6.35 -10.85
N THR A 55 9.12 7.44 -10.34
CA THR A 55 9.86 8.51 -9.65
C THR A 55 9.27 8.78 -8.27
N VAL A 56 7.94 8.83 -8.16
CA VAL A 56 7.21 9.12 -6.92
C VAL A 56 6.15 8.05 -6.67
N CYS A 57 6.05 7.60 -5.42
CA CYS A 57 4.94 6.83 -4.90
C CYS A 57 3.93 7.76 -4.23
N ARG A 58 2.66 7.67 -4.64
CA ARG A 58 1.55 8.50 -4.17
C ARG A 58 0.60 7.64 -3.34
N TYR A 59 0.41 8.02 -2.07
CA TYR A 59 -0.53 7.37 -1.17
C TYR A 59 -1.96 7.91 -1.37
N PRO A 60 -3.00 7.12 -1.03
CA PRO A 60 -4.39 7.58 -1.08
C PRO A 60 -4.69 8.85 -0.28
N ASN A 61 -3.93 9.10 0.80
CA ASN A 61 -4.04 10.32 1.60
C ASN A 61 -3.34 11.55 0.98
N GLY A 62 -2.76 11.41 -0.22
CA GLY A 62 -2.04 12.47 -0.92
C GLY A 62 -0.56 12.61 -0.53
N ALA A 63 -0.06 11.83 0.43
CA ALA A 63 1.36 11.82 0.75
C ALA A 63 2.19 11.31 -0.45
N GLN A 64 3.36 11.90 -0.65
CA GLN A 64 4.29 11.58 -1.73
C GLN A 64 5.65 11.23 -1.15
N VAL A 65 6.23 10.13 -1.61
CA VAL A 65 7.59 9.70 -1.27
C VAL A 65 8.35 9.33 -2.55
N PRO A 66 9.69 9.45 -2.58
CA PRO A 66 10.48 8.93 -3.70
C PRO A 66 10.20 7.43 -3.91
N ASP A 67 10.10 6.99 -5.16
CA ASP A 67 9.93 5.57 -5.46
C ASP A 67 11.20 4.81 -5.06
N PRO A 68 11.12 3.85 -4.11
CA PRO A 68 12.28 3.08 -3.67
C PRO A 68 12.86 2.19 -4.78
N ASN A 69 12.11 1.92 -5.84
CA ASN A 69 12.54 1.15 -7.00
C ASN A 69 12.89 2.03 -8.21
N ALA A 70 12.99 3.35 -8.03
CA ALA A 70 13.35 4.25 -9.11
C ALA A 70 14.72 3.89 -9.73
N VAL A 71 14.79 3.94 -11.06
CA VAL A 71 16.03 3.72 -11.80
C VAL A 71 16.96 4.92 -11.61
N ILE A 72 18.17 4.66 -11.14
CA ILE A 72 19.19 5.68 -10.90
C ILE A 72 19.59 6.33 -12.23
N ALA A 73 19.66 7.67 -12.24
CA ALA A 73 19.84 8.45 -13.44
C ALA A 73 21.27 8.50 -14.02
N ASP A 74 21.82 7.33 -14.38
CA ASP A 74 22.95 7.26 -15.30
C ASP A 74 22.44 7.03 -16.73
N ARG A 75 22.23 8.12 -17.48
CA ARG A 75 21.75 8.08 -18.88
C ARG A 75 20.46 7.28 -19.06
N CYS A 76 19.34 7.84 -18.61
CA CYS A 76 18.00 7.23 -18.65
C CYS A 76 17.63 6.57 -19.97
N THR A 77 17.92 7.19 -21.10
CA THR A 77 17.57 6.64 -22.43
C THR A 77 18.39 5.42 -22.84
N ASN A 78 19.42 5.06 -22.07
CA ASN A 78 20.15 3.80 -22.23
C ASN A 78 19.58 2.68 -21.34
N GLN A 79 18.74 3.03 -20.36
CA GLN A 79 18.19 2.11 -19.38
C GLN A 79 16.72 1.81 -19.64
N ILE A 80 15.97 2.77 -20.19
CA ILE A 80 14.53 2.69 -20.44
C ILE A 80 14.27 3.03 -21.90
N ASP A 81 13.38 2.27 -22.53
CA ASP A 81 12.86 2.57 -23.86
C ASP A 81 11.76 3.64 -23.76
N TYR A 82 12.02 4.81 -24.33
CA TYR A 82 11.10 5.94 -24.38
C TYR A 82 10.43 6.11 -25.74
N ALA A 83 10.36 5.04 -26.55
CA ALA A 83 9.65 5.08 -27.82
C ALA A 83 8.19 5.57 -27.64
N GLY A 84 7.82 6.61 -28.39
CA GLY A 84 6.50 7.23 -28.32
C GLY A 84 6.36 8.35 -27.29
N ASP A 85 7.37 8.57 -26.43
CA ASP A 85 7.39 9.72 -25.53
C ASP A 85 7.56 11.03 -26.32
N PRO A 86 6.72 12.06 -26.10
CA PRO A 86 6.84 13.35 -26.78
C PRO A 86 8.08 14.14 -26.36
N ARG A 87 8.70 13.83 -25.21
CA ARG A 87 9.91 14.50 -24.73
C ARG A 87 11.13 13.98 -25.48
N SER A 88 12.09 14.87 -25.72
CA SER A 88 13.34 14.47 -26.36
C SER A 88 14.24 13.65 -25.42
N ASN A 89 15.10 12.79 -25.98
CA ASN A 89 16.10 12.06 -25.20
C ASN A 89 17.00 12.98 -24.35
N ALA A 90 17.31 14.18 -24.85
CA ALA A 90 18.13 15.15 -24.12
C ALA A 90 17.38 15.72 -22.90
N GLU A 91 16.08 15.99 -23.05
CA GLU A 91 15.21 16.44 -21.95
C GLU A 91 15.07 15.35 -20.88
N ILE A 92 14.79 14.11 -21.28
CA ILE A 92 14.65 12.96 -20.38
C ILE A 92 15.93 12.73 -19.56
N ASN A 93 17.10 12.72 -20.22
CA ASN A 93 18.38 12.59 -19.54
C ASN A 93 18.67 13.79 -18.61
N SER A 94 18.25 15.00 -19.00
CA SER A 94 18.38 16.20 -18.17
C SER A 94 17.50 16.16 -16.92
N ILE A 95 16.28 15.59 -17.03
CA ILE A 95 15.40 15.36 -15.87
C ILE A 95 16.09 14.40 -14.91
N GLY A 96 16.56 13.26 -15.41
CA GLY A 96 17.29 12.29 -14.59
C GLY A 96 18.50 12.88 -13.89
N ALA A 97 19.32 13.66 -14.59
CA ALA A 97 20.48 14.32 -14.00
C ALA A 97 20.12 15.32 -12.88
N GLN A 98 18.96 15.97 -12.98
CA GLN A 98 18.48 16.94 -11.98
C GLN A 98 17.81 16.28 -10.77
N THR A 99 17.04 15.22 -11.00
CA THR A 99 16.25 14.56 -9.94
C THR A 99 16.99 13.38 -9.30
N GLY A 100 18.06 12.89 -9.92
CA GLY A 100 18.75 11.65 -9.54
C GLY A 100 18.01 10.37 -9.99
N GLN A 101 16.86 10.50 -10.65
CA GLN A 101 15.98 9.39 -11.01
C GLN A 101 15.41 9.56 -12.42
N CYS A 102 15.39 8.48 -13.19
CA CYS A 102 14.81 8.51 -14.53
C CYS A 102 13.28 8.65 -14.47
N PRO A 103 12.68 9.58 -15.25
CA PRO A 103 11.23 9.70 -15.28
C PRO A 103 10.61 8.49 -15.99
N ALA A 104 9.39 8.10 -15.63
CA ALA A 104 8.64 7.13 -16.44
C ALA A 104 8.33 7.68 -17.85
N PRO A 105 8.20 6.80 -18.87
CA PRO A 105 7.69 7.18 -20.18
C PRO A 105 6.26 7.71 -20.09
N ILE A 106 5.93 8.71 -20.90
CA ILE A 106 4.56 9.21 -21.07
C ILE A 106 4.08 8.92 -22.50
N SER A 107 2.79 8.61 -22.67
CA SER A 107 2.17 8.26 -23.96
C SER A 107 0.85 8.99 -24.15
#